data_AF-A0A2N5H3A3-F1
#
_entry.id   AF-A0A2N5H3A3-F1
#
_cell.length_a   1.000
_cell.length_b   1.000
_cell.length_c   1.000
_cell.angle_alpha   90.00
_cell.angle_beta   90.00
_cell.angle_gamma   90.00
#
_symmetry.space_group_name_H-M   'P 1'
#
loop_
_entity.id
_entity.type
_entity.pdbx_description
1 polymer ?
#
loop_
_entity_poly.entity_id
_entity_poly.type
_entity_poly.pdbx_seq_one_letter_code
_entity_poly.pdbx_strand_id
1 'polypeptide(L)' 'MNDKRKEKIKTWLVIIMVLSLVGSFIFFFLGQFKTGLGLGVAFMALAAFIGQWTSDKNKDYLYRNYHKNNDKYNDRW' A
#
# COMPACT_ATOMS: atom_id res chain seq x y z
N MET A 1 18.02 4.23 7.37
CA MET A 1 16.87 5.14 7.13
C MET A 1 15.87 4.93 8.26
N ASN A 2 15.84 5.85 9.22
CA ASN A 2 15.14 5.74 10.52
C ASN A 2 13.69 5.26 10.35
N ASP A 3 13.28 4.18 11.02
CA ASP A 3 11.98 3.52 10.82
C ASP A 3 10.80 4.47 11.01
N LYS A 4 10.97 5.50 11.86
CA LYS A 4 10.03 6.61 12.03
C LYS A 4 9.72 7.38 10.74
N ARG A 5 10.70 7.52 9.83
CA ARG A 5 10.48 8.17 8.52
C ARG A 5 9.68 7.27 7.58
N LYS A 6 9.85 5.94 7.65
CA LYS A 6 9.12 4.99 6.79
C LYS A 6 7.64 4.95 7.12
N GLU A 7 7.29 4.97 8.41
CA GLU A 7 5.90 5.05 8.86
C GLU A 7 5.23 6.36 8.44
N LYS A 8 5.92 7.49 8.62
CA LYS A 8 5.41 8.79 8.15
C LYS A 8 5.14 8.80 6.65
N ILE A 9 6.05 8.23 5.85
CA ILE A 9 5.86 8.11 4.39
C ILE A 9 4.64 7.26 4.08
N LYS A 10 4.46 6.11 4.74
CA LYS A 10 3.26 5.27 4.57
C LYS A 10 1.97 6.05 4.87
N THR A 11 1.91 6.74 6.01
CA THR A 11 0.72 7.53 6.39
C THR A 11 0.42 8.62 5.37
N TRP A 12 1.45 9.33 4.89
CA TRP A 12 1.30 10.37 3.88
C TRP A 12 0.80 9.81 2.54
N LEU A 13 1.28 8.63 2.17
CA LEU A 13 0.89 7.92 0.95
C LEU A 13 -0.60 7.51 0.99
N VAL A 14 -1.07 7.03 2.14
CA VAL A 14 -2.50 6.72 2.35
C VAL A 14 -3.37 7.98 2.28
N ILE A 15 -2.93 9.09 2.90
CA ILE A 15 -3.67 10.37 2.83
C ILE A 15 -3.82 10.84 1.39
N ILE A 16 -2.75 10.76 0.59
CA ILE A 16 -2.78 11.13 -0.84
C ILE A 16 -3.73 10.22 -1.62
N MET A 17 -3.76 8.91 -1.34
CA MET A 17 -4.72 8.01 -1.98
C MET A 17 -6.17 8.42 -1.70
N VAL A 18 -6.51 8.71 -0.44
CA VAL A 18 -7.89 9.10 -0.10
C VAL A 18 -8.26 10.44 -0.75
N LEU A 19 -7.38 11.43 -0.73
CA LEU A 19 -7.61 12.72 -1.37
C LEU A 19 -7.76 12.60 -2.89
N SER A 20 -6.93 11.76 -3.53
CA SER A 20 -7.04 11.46 -4.96
C SER A 20 -8.38 10.81 -5.32
N LEU A 21 -8.86 9.89 -4.47
CA LEU A 21 -10.14 9.22 -4.69
C LEU A 21 -11.30 10.22 -4.60
N VAL A 22 -11.35 11.01 -3.52
CA VAL A 22 -12.39 12.05 -3.34
C VAL A 22 -12.33 13.09 -4.46
N GLY A 23 -11.13 13.52 -4.87
CA GLY A 23 -10.93 14.42 -5.99
C GLY A 23 -11.47 13.86 -7.31
N SER A 24 -11.26 12.57 -7.58
CA SER A 24 -11.81 11.89 -8.77
C SER A 24 -13.35 11.94 -8.80
N PHE A 25 -14.00 11.70 -7.66
CA PHE A 25 -15.46 11.83 -7.55
C PHE A 25 -15.94 13.27 -7.81
N ILE A 26 -15.26 14.28 -7.26
CA ILE A 26 -15.61 15.69 -7.49
C ILE A 26 -15.47 16.04 -8.99
N PHE A 27 -14.39 15.60 -9.65
CA PHE A 27 -14.20 15.80 -11.09
C PHE A 27 -15.26 15.12 -11.95
N PHE A 28 -15.80 13.99 -11.49
CA PHE A 28 -16.90 13.30 -12.14
C PHE A 28 -18.18 14.15 -12.13
N PHE A 29 -18.50 14.79 -10.99
CA PHE A 29 -19.65 15.70 -10.87
C PHE A 29 -19.48 17.02 -11.65
N LEU A 30 -18.24 17.48 -11.85
CA LEU A 30 -17.92 18.64 -12.69
C LEU A 30 -18.08 18.37 -14.20
N GLY A 31 -18.50 17.16 -14.61
CA GLY A 31 -18.71 16.80 -16.01
C GLY A 31 -17.41 16.59 -16.81
N GLN A 32 -16.25 16.59 -16.14
CA GLN A 32 -14.94 16.36 -16.73
C GLN A 32 -14.65 14.85 -16.83
N PHE A 33 -15.54 14.10 -17.51
CA PHE A 33 -15.52 12.63 -17.54
C PHE A 33 -14.20 12.03 -18.04
N LYS A 34 -13.57 12.65 -19.05
CA LYS A 34 -12.25 12.21 -19.56
C LYS A 34 -11.17 12.31 -18.49
N THR A 35 -11.14 13.43 -17.78
CA THR A 35 -10.16 13.71 -16.72
C THR A 35 -10.43 12.83 -15.49
N GLY A 36 -11.71 12.64 -15.13
CA GLY A 36 -12.14 11.77 -14.05
C GLY A 36 -11.81 10.29 -14.30
N LEU A 37 -12.05 9.79 -15.52
CA LEU A 37 -11.64 8.43 -15.92
C LEU A 37 -10.13 8.25 -15.90
N GLY A 38 -9.36 9.21 -16.42
CA GLY A 38 -7.90 9.18 -16.36
C GLY A 38 -7.39 9.12 -14.91
N LEU A 39 -7.97 9.93 -14.02
CA LEU A 39 -7.61 9.92 -12.60
C LEU A 39 -8.00 8.60 -11.91
N GLY A 40 -9.18 8.04 -12.23
CA GLY A 40 -9.68 6.80 -11.66
C GLY A 40 -8.80 5.60 -12.03
N VAL A 41 -8.38 5.50 -13.30
CA VAL A 41 -7.46 4.46 -13.77
C VAL A 41 -6.09 4.61 -13.12
N ALA A 42 -5.56 5.82 -13.05
CA ALA A 42 -4.29 6.09 -12.37
C ALA A 42 -4.34 5.71 -10.88
N PHE A 43 -5.46 6.02 -10.20
CA PHE A 43 -5.70 5.61 -8.83
C PHE A 43 -5.73 4.09 -8.68
N MET A 44 -6.44 3.38 -9.57
CA MET A 44 -6.50 1.91 -9.55
C MET A 44 -5.11 1.28 -9.72
N ALA A 45 -4.30 1.79 -10.64
CA ALA A 45 -2.94 1.30 -10.86
C ALA A 45 -2.05 1.51 -9.63
N LEU A 46 -2.11 2.70 -9.00
CA LEU A 46 -1.38 2.99 -7.78
C LEU A 46 -1.84 2.11 -6.61
N ALA A 47 -3.15 1.93 -6.44
CA ALA A 47 -3.72 1.08 -5.41
C ALA A 47 -3.27 -0.38 -5.57
N ALA A 48 -3.28 -0.91 -6.80
CA ALA A 48 -2.80 -2.25 -7.10
C ALA A 48 -1.31 -2.42 -6.78
N PHE A 49 -0.47 -1.45 -7.17
CA PHE A 49 0.97 -1.46 -6.89
C PHE A 49 1.27 -1.46 -5.39
N ILE A 50 0.60 -0.58 -4.63
CA ILE A 50 0.77 -0.49 -3.17
C ILE A 50 0.27 -1.75 -2.47
N GLY A 51 -0.85 -2.31 -2.95
CA GLY A 51 -1.41 -3.56 -2.47
C GLY A 51 -0.46 -4.73 -2.65
N GLN A 52 0.12 -4.88 -3.85
CA GLN A 52 1.14 -5.90 -4.13
C GLN A 52 2.39 -5.70 -3.28
N TRP A 53 2.91 -4.47 -3.20
CA TRP A 53 4.10 -4.16 -2.40
C TRP A 53 3.90 -4.45 -0.90
N THR A 54 2.71 -4.18 -0.37
CA THR A 54 2.34 -4.52 1.01
C THR A 54 2.19 -6.03 1.20
N SER A 55 1.55 -6.72 0.25
CA SER A 55 1.38 -8.17 0.29
C SER A 55 2.73 -8.90 0.28
N ASP A 56 3.68 -8.48 -0.56
CA ASP A 56 5.01 -9.09 -0.63
C ASP A 56 5.80 -8.86 0.67
N LYS A 57 5.72 -7.65 1.23
CA LYS A 57 6.30 -7.37 2.56
C LYS A 57 5.68 -8.25 3.64
N ASN A 58 4.37 -8.49 3.59
CA ASN A 58 3.68 -9.32 4.58
C ASN A 58 4.06 -10.81 4.45
N LYS A 59 4.18 -11.31 3.22
CA LYS A 59 4.66 -12.68 2.95
C LYS A 59 6.08 -12.90 3.46
N ASP A 60 6.97 -11.96 3.22
CA ASP A 60 8.36 -11.99 3.72
C ASP A 60 8.40 -11.95 5.26
N TYR A 61 7.56 -11.13 5.89
CA TYR A 61 7.40 -11.10 7.35
C TYR A 61 6.94 -12.44 7.91
N LEU A 62 5.91 -13.07 7.32
CA LEU A 62 5.42 -14.38 7.75
C LEU A 62 6.47 -15.46 7.54
N TYR A 63 7.10 -15.52 6.36
CA TYR A 63 8.13 -16.50 6.04
C TYR A 63 9.30 -16.45 7.03
N ARG A 64 9.79 -15.24 7.32
CA ARG A 64 10.88 -15.03 8.27
C ARG A 64 10.47 -15.36 9.72
N ASN A 65 9.21 -15.14 10.11
CA ASN A 65 8.72 -15.52 11.43
C ASN A 65 8.58 -17.05 11.58
N TYR A 66 8.08 -17.73 10.55
CA TYR A 66 7.95 -19.19 10.54
C TYR A 66 9.31 -19.89 10.58
N HIS A 67 10.28 -19.44 9.78
CA HIS A 67 11.64 -19.98 9.83
C HIS A 67 12.31 -19.75 11.18
N LYS A 68 12.22 -18.54 11.73
CA LYS A 68 12.83 -18.21 13.03
C LYS A 68 12.21 -19.00 14.21
N ASN A 69 10.92 -19.36 14.13
CA ASN A 69 10.28 -20.18 15.16
C ASN A 69 10.67 -21.65 15.06
N ASN A 70 10.88 -22.18 13.85
CA ASN A 70 11.30 -23.57 13.64
C ASN A 70 12.75 -23.80 14.09
N ASP A 71 13.66 -22.86 13.80
CA ASP A 71 15.05 -22.95 14.28
C ASP A 71 15.09 -22.98 15.82
N LYS A 72 14.31 -22.11 16.48
CA LYS A 72 14.22 -22.04 17.95
C LYS A 72 13.66 -23.30 18.61
N TYR A 73 12.91 -24.12 17.88
CA TYR A 73 12.42 -25.42 18.35
C TYR A 73 13.42 -26.55 18.10
N ASN A 74 14.26 -26.42 17.06
CA ASN A 74 15.29 -27.40 16.72
C ASN A 74 16.53 -27.28 17.62
N ASP A 75 16.83 -26.08 18.14
CA ASP A 75 17.95 -25.83 19.06
C ASP A 75 17.69 -26.26 20.51
N ARG A 76 16.52 -26.83 20.81
CA ARG A 76 16.08 -27.25 22.17
C ARG A 76 16.06 -28.77 22.38
N TRP A 77 16.55 -29.54 21.41
CA TRP A 77 16.75 -31.00 21.49
C TRP A 77 18.24 -31.31 21.28
#